data_AF-A0A1B8G4B7-F1
#
_entry.id   AF-A0A1B8G4B7-F1
#
_cell.length_a   1.000
_cell.length_b   1.000
_cell.length_c   1.000
_cell.angle_alpha   90.00
_cell.angle_beta   90.00
_cell.angle_gamma   90.00
#
_symmetry.space_group_name_H-M   'P 1'
#
loop_
_entity.id
_entity.type
_entity.pdbx_description
1 polymer ?
#
loop_
_entity_poly.entity_id
_entity_poly.type
_entity_poly.pdbx_seq_one_letter_code
_entity_poly.pdbx_strand_id
1 'polypeptide(L)'
;MFFAQLLSLGLAISTVAQVVVPEASFYAGVQYAGDYITIDANNVCYDIPDILDFDPRSAKLTGGIICVLYRTNDCTGNALTTLYGNVQGLPGRVMGARCQPSPGTN
;
A
#
# COMPACT_ATOMS: atom_id res chain seq x y z
N MET A 1 -12.82 62.16 -16.07
CA MET A 1 -13.24 60.80 -16.48
C MET A 1 -12.20 59.83 -15.93
N PHE A 2 -12.55 59.02 -14.93
CA PHE A 2 -11.67 58.02 -14.34
C PHE A 2 -12.13 56.64 -14.82
N PHE A 3 -11.30 55.94 -15.60
CA PHE A 3 -11.54 54.56 -16.00
C PHE A 3 -11.18 53.65 -14.82
N ALA A 4 -12.20 53.07 -14.17
CA ALA A 4 -12.02 52.01 -13.19
C ALA A 4 -11.59 50.73 -13.95
N GLN A 5 -10.32 50.36 -13.79
CA GLN A 5 -9.78 49.12 -14.35
C GLN A 5 -10.27 47.96 -13.49
N LEU A 6 -11.15 47.14 -14.07
CA LEU A 6 -11.67 45.91 -13.48
C LEU A 6 -10.51 44.94 -13.22
N LEU A 7 -10.19 44.71 -11.94
CA LEU A 7 -9.25 43.67 -11.50
C LEU A 7 -9.85 42.29 -11.81
N SER A 8 -9.40 41.67 -12.89
CA SER A 8 -9.66 40.26 -13.19
C SER A 8 -8.95 39.39 -12.16
N LEU A 9 -9.67 39.00 -11.10
CA LEU A 9 -9.18 38.03 -10.12
C LEU A 9 -9.18 36.63 -10.75
N GLY A 10 -8.10 36.28 -11.43
CA GLY A 10 -7.88 34.92 -11.92
C GLY A 10 -7.68 33.98 -10.74
N LEU A 11 -8.66 33.13 -10.45
CA LEU A 11 -8.49 32.02 -9.53
C LEU A 11 -7.56 30.99 -10.16
N ALA A 12 -6.28 31.02 -9.77
CA ALA A 12 -5.36 29.92 -10.01
C ALA A 12 -5.80 28.73 -9.14
N ILE A 13 -6.45 27.75 -9.75
CA ILE A 13 -6.74 26.47 -9.09
C ILE A 13 -5.45 25.66 -9.13
N SER A 14 -4.68 25.69 -8.05
CA SER A 14 -3.54 24.79 -7.89
C SER A 14 -4.07 23.39 -7.57
N THR A 15 -4.16 22.52 -8.57
CA THR A 15 -4.35 21.09 -8.34
C THR A 15 -3.07 20.54 -7.74
N VAL A 16 -3.06 20.31 -6.43
CA VAL A 16 -1.96 19.57 -5.79
C VAL A 16 -2.11 18.11 -6.24
N ALA A 17 -1.22 17.65 -7.12
CA ALA A 17 -1.10 16.22 -7.39
C ALA A 17 -0.71 15.56 -6.06
N GLN A 18 -1.65 14.82 -5.47
CA GLN A 18 -1.38 14.07 -4.25
C GLN A 18 -0.38 12.98 -4.60
N VAL A 19 0.82 13.04 -4.02
CA VAL A 19 1.81 11.96 -4.14
C VAL A 19 1.22 10.75 -3.42
N VAL A 20 0.75 9.77 -4.19
CA VAL A 20 0.30 8.49 -3.65
C VAL A 20 1.56 7.72 -3.27
N VAL A 21 1.84 7.64 -1.96
CA VAL A 21 2.92 6.78 -1.47
C VAL A 21 2.49 5.33 -1.68
N PRO A 22 3.29 4.50 -2.36
CA PRO A 22 2.93 3.11 -2.61
C PRO A 22 3.04 2.27 -1.32
N GLU A 23 1.91 1.77 -0.83
CA GLU A 23 1.81 1.11 0.49
C GLU A 23 0.86 -0.09 0.46
N ALA A 24 1.13 -1.09 1.32
CA ALA A 24 0.26 -2.25 1.51
C ALA A 24 -0.29 -2.28 2.93
N SER A 25 -1.61 -2.29 3.08
CA SER A 25 -2.27 -2.50 4.36
C SER A 25 -2.74 -3.95 4.51
N PHE A 26 -2.30 -4.63 5.56
CA PHE A 26 -2.67 -6.01 5.91
C PHE A 26 -3.62 -6.01 7.10
N TYR A 27 -4.79 -6.62 6.94
CA TYR A 27 -5.89 -6.60 7.91
C TYR A 27 -6.09 -7.97 8.57
N ALA A 28 -6.41 -7.97 9.87
CA ALA A 28 -6.72 -9.16 10.65
C ALA A 28 -8.00 -9.86 10.18
N GLY A 29 -8.96 -9.11 9.64
CA GLY A 29 -10.23 -9.62 9.13
C GLY A 29 -10.26 -9.78 7.62
N VAL A 30 -11.28 -10.51 7.15
CA VAL A 30 -11.71 -10.43 5.75
C VAL A 30 -12.45 -9.10 5.52
N GLN A 31 -12.66 -8.75 4.26
CA GLN A 31 -13.32 -7.50 3.85
C GLN A 31 -12.61 -6.23 4.34
N TYR A 32 -11.30 -6.31 4.59
CA TYR A 32 -10.46 -5.21 5.10
C TYR A 32 -10.94 -4.69 6.46
N ALA A 33 -11.43 -5.58 7.31
CA ALA A 33 -11.94 -5.26 8.64
C ALA A 33 -10.94 -5.61 9.75
N GLY A 34 -11.13 -4.99 10.92
CA GLY A 34 -10.33 -5.24 12.11
C GLY A 34 -8.98 -4.50 12.10
N ASP A 35 -8.11 -4.92 13.00
CA ASP A 35 -6.77 -4.36 13.15
C ASP A 35 -5.97 -4.50 11.86
N TYR A 36 -5.10 -3.54 11.60
CA TYR A 36 -4.27 -3.55 10.40
C TYR A 36 -2.91 -2.91 10.65
N ILE A 37 -1.96 -3.29 9.79
CA ILE A 37 -0.68 -2.60 9.64
C ILE A 37 -0.49 -2.17 8.20
N THR A 38 0.25 -1.09 8.01
CA THR A 38 0.71 -0.67 6.69
C THR A 38 2.21 -0.91 6.59
N ILE A 39 2.65 -1.50 5.48
CA ILE A 39 4.07 -1.65 5.14
C ILE A 39 4.38 -0.92 3.84
N ASP A 40 5.53 -0.26 3.83
CA ASP A 40 5.98 0.54 2.70
C ASP A 40 6.50 -0.35 1.57
N ALA A 41 6.35 0.11 0.34
CA ALA A 41 6.95 -0.52 -0.83
C ALA A 41 8.43 -0.14 -1.00
N ASN A 42 9.28 -0.59 -0.08
CA ASN A 42 10.72 -0.27 -0.06
C ASN A 42 11.63 -1.49 -0.34
N ASN A 43 11.04 -2.62 -0.75
CA ASN A 43 11.72 -3.89 -1.02
C ASN A 43 12.45 -4.52 0.19
N VAL A 44 12.14 -4.05 1.41
CA VAL A 44 12.59 -4.67 2.66
C VAL A 44 11.69 -5.86 2.99
N CYS A 45 12.26 -6.90 3.61
CA CYS A 45 11.46 -7.97 4.18
C CYS A 45 10.99 -7.59 5.58
N TYR A 46 9.69 -7.76 5.81
CA TYR A 46 9.07 -7.59 7.12
C TYR A 46 8.71 -8.96 7.67
N ASP A 47 9.23 -9.29 8.86
CA ASP A 47 8.83 -10.47 9.61
C ASP A 47 7.49 -10.21 10.28
N ILE A 48 6.44 -10.77 9.67
CA ILE A 48 5.05 -10.52 10.07
C ILE A 48 4.80 -10.82 11.54
N PRO A 49 5.26 -11.94 12.13
CA PRO A 49 5.02 -12.22 13.55
C PRO A 49 5.65 -11.22 14.52
N ASP A 50 6.67 -10.46 14.09
CA ASP A 50 7.35 -9.47 14.93
C ASP A 50 6.66 -8.09 14.88
N ILE A 51 5.84 -7.85 13.85
CA ILE A 51 5.11 -6.58 13.64
C ILE A 51 3.59 -6.72 13.76
N LEU A 52 3.07 -7.95 13.70
CA LEU A 52 1.66 -8.28 13.79
C LEU A 52 1.42 -9.36 14.85
N ASP A 53 0.53 -9.06 15.78
CA ASP A 53 0.01 -10.04 16.75
C ASP A 53 -1.09 -10.95 16.15
N PHE A 54 -1.30 -10.90 14.82
CA PHE A 54 -2.33 -11.65 14.12
C PHE A 54 -1.87 -12.15 12.74
N ASP A 55 -2.49 -13.23 12.26
CA ASP A 55 -2.33 -13.69 10.88
C ASP A 55 -3.24 -12.87 9.94
N PRO A 56 -2.70 -12.10 8.99
CA PRO A 56 -3.52 -11.25 8.14
C PRO A 56 -4.42 -12.07 7.21
N ARG A 57 -5.63 -11.59 6.98
CA ARG A 57 -6.69 -12.28 6.22
C ARG A 57 -7.11 -11.54 4.95
N SER A 58 -6.83 -10.24 4.85
CA SER A 58 -7.01 -9.46 3.62
C SER A 58 -5.94 -8.38 3.50
N ALA A 59 -5.73 -7.87 2.29
CA ALA A 59 -4.74 -6.83 2.02
C ALA A 59 -5.27 -5.79 1.01
N LYS A 60 -4.98 -4.51 1.25
CA LYS A 60 -5.16 -3.42 0.29
C LYS A 60 -3.81 -2.92 -0.20
N LEU A 61 -3.68 -2.74 -1.50
CA LEU A 61 -2.47 -2.26 -2.16
C LEU A 61 -2.78 -0.93 -2.85
N THR A 62 -2.02 0.11 -2.54
CA THR A 62 -2.16 1.46 -3.13
C THR A 62 -0.92 1.83 -3.93
N GLY A 63 -1.04 2.79 -4.86
CA GLY A 63 0.12 3.36 -5.55
C GLY A 63 0.87 2.41 -6.48
N GLY A 64 0.23 1.33 -6.94
CA GLY A 64 0.84 0.39 -7.89
C GLY A 64 1.98 -0.39 -7.27
N ILE A 65 1.67 -1.27 -6.32
CA ILE A 65 2.68 -2.09 -5.63
C ILE A 65 2.47 -3.57 -5.90
N ILE A 66 3.54 -4.33 -5.72
CA ILE A 66 3.54 -5.78 -5.73
C ILE A 66 4.11 -6.25 -4.40
N CYS A 67 3.38 -7.14 -3.73
CA CYS A 67 3.85 -7.74 -2.48
C CYS A 67 4.00 -9.25 -2.64
N VAL A 68 5.13 -9.79 -2.20
CA VAL A 68 5.37 -11.23 -2.14
C VAL A 68 5.28 -11.67 -0.68
N LEU A 69 4.45 -12.67 -0.42
CA LEU A 69 4.24 -13.24 0.91
C LEU A 69 4.99 -14.56 1.03
N TYR A 70 5.48 -14.87 2.21
CA TYR A 70 6.33 -16.03 2.50
C TYR A 70 5.80 -16.81 3.70
N ARG A 71 6.06 -18.14 3.69
CA ARG A 71 5.82 -19.03 4.84
C ARG A 71 6.99 -19.07 5.83
N THR A 72 8.05 -18.32 5.56
CA THR A 72 9.21 -18.19 6.44
C THR A 72 9.43 -16.72 6.77
N ASN A 73 10.12 -16.47 7.87
CA ASN A 73 10.74 -15.19 8.14
C ASN A 73 11.83 -14.90 7.09
N ASP A 74 12.35 -13.67 7.07
CA ASP A 74 13.41 -13.18 6.20
C ASP A 74 13.11 -13.23 4.68
N CYS A 75 11.87 -13.57 4.31
CA CYS A 75 11.41 -13.65 2.92
C CYS A 75 12.26 -14.60 2.05
N THR A 76 12.72 -15.69 2.65
CA THR A 76 13.53 -16.72 1.99
C THR A 76 12.69 -17.89 1.45
N GLY A 77 13.27 -18.70 0.56
CA GLY A 77 12.60 -19.88 0.02
C GLY A 77 11.42 -19.58 -0.91
N ASN A 78 10.45 -20.50 -0.95
CA ASN A 78 9.31 -20.41 -1.85
C ASN A 78 8.27 -19.40 -1.34
N ALA A 79 7.85 -18.50 -2.23
CA ALA A 79 6.74 -17.60 -1.97
C ALA A 79 5.46 -18.40 -1.69
N LEU A 80 4.69 -17.94 -0.70
CA LEU A 80 3.34 -18.38 -0.44
C LEU A 80 2.39 -17.89 -1.54
N THR A 81 2.47 -16.61 -1.88
CA THR A 81 1.68 -15.98 -2.95
C THR A 81 2.28 -14.61 -3.31
N THR A 82 1.93 -14.10 -4.49
CA THR A 82 2.22 -12.74 -4.92
C THR A 82 0.90 -11.96 -5.06
N LEU A 83 0.87 -10.74 -4.52
CA LEU A 83 -0.28 -9.84 -4.56
C LEU A 83 0.02 -8.73 -5.58
N TYR A 84 -0.89 -8.55 -6.54
CA TYR A 84 -0.83 -7.51 -7.58
C TYR A 84 -1.93 -6.45 -7.42
N GLY A 85 -2.71 -6.53 -6.34
CA GLY A 85 -3.84 -5.66 -6.06
C GLY A 85 -4.50 -6.07 -4.75
N ASN A 86 -5.67 -5.51 -4.47
CA ASN A 86 -6.39 -5.82 -3.24
C ASN A 86 -6.82 -7.30 -3.23
N VAL A 87 -6.66 -7.96 -2.08
CA VAL A 87 -6.99 -9.38 -1.91
C VAL A 87 -7.89 -9.60 -0.70
N GLN A 88 -8.93 -10.40 -0.92
CA GLN A 88 -9.88 -10.86 0.08
C GLN A 88 -9.64 -12.35 0.32
N GLY A 89 -8.99 -12.70 1.42
CA GLY A 89 -8.63 -14.09 1.75
C GLY A 89 -7.18 -14.42 1.40
N LEU A 90 -6.28 -14.17 2.35
CA LEU A 90 -4.89 -14.60 2.25
C LEU A 90 -4.72 -16.10 2.56
N PRO A 91 -3.80 -16.81 1.88
CA PRO A 91 -3.73 -18.28 1.84
C PRO A 91 -3.13 -18.96 3.10
N GLY A 92 -3.41 -18.43 4.29
CA GLY A 92 -2.97 -18.99 5.57
C GLY A 92 -1.89 -18.14 6.26
N ARG A 93 -1.13 -18.76 7.17
CA ARG A 93 -0.13 -18.07 8.00
C ARG A 93 0.96 -17.42 7.14
N VAL A 94 1.07 -16.10 7.25
CA VAL A 94 2.10 -15.29 6.59
C VAL A 94 3.20 -15.04 7.61
N MET A 95 4.45 -15.37 7.26
CA MET A 95 5.60 -15.15 8.14
C MET A 95 6.51 -14.02 7.65
N GLY A 96 6.58 -13.82 6.34
CA GLY A 96 7.34 -12.72 5.74
C GLY A 96 6.53 -12.00 4.67
N ALA A 97 6.69 -10.68 4.57
CA ALA A 97 6.15 -9.88 3.48
C ALA A 97 7.21 -8.93 2.92
N ARG A 98 7.34 -8.88 1.59
CA ARG A 98 8.19 -7.92 0.90
C ARG A 98 7.39 -7.21 -0.18
N CYS A 99 7.26 -5.90 -0.06
CA CYS A 99 6.53 -5.07 -1.00
C CYS A 99 7.48 -4.14 -1.75
N GLN A 100 7.21 -3.95 -3.04
CA GLN A 100 7.97 -3.05 -3.90
C GLN A 100 7.03 -2.35 -4.90
N PRO A 101 7.41 -1.18 -5.43
CA PRO A 101 6.64 -0.54 -6.47
C PRO A 101 6.59 -1.44 -7.72
N SER A 102 5.43 -1.49 -8.36
CA SER A 102 5.24 -2.19 -9.61
C SER A 102 6.02 -1.46 -10.71
N PRO A 103 6.81 -2.16 -11.54
CA PRO A 103 7.45 -1.53 -12.69
C PRO A 103 6.37 -1.00 -13.63
N GLY A 104 6.21 0.32 -13.71
CA GLY A 104 5.25 0.99 -14.60
C GLY A 104 4.35 2.03 -13.95
N THR A 105 4.38 2.20 -12.62
CA THR A 105 3.65 3.27 -11.92
C THR A 105 4.62 4.35 -11.43
N ASN A 106 5.00 5.26 -12.33
CA ASN A 106 5.64 6.54 -12.01
C ASN A 106 4.68 7.68 -12.35
#